data_AF-A0A0D8B6M0-F1
#
_entry.id   AF-A0A0D8B6M0-F1
#
_cell.length_a   1.000
_cell.length_b   1.000
_cell.length_c   1.000
_cell.angle_alpha   90.00
_cell.angle_beta   90.00
_cell.angle_gamma   90.00
#
_symmetry.space_group_name_H-M   'P 1'
#
loop_
_entity.id
_entity.type
_entity.pdbx_description
1 polymer ?
#
loop_
_entity_poly.entity_id
_entity_poly.type
_entity_poly.pdbx_seq_one_letter_code
_entity_poly.pdbx_strand_id
1 'polypeptide(L)'
;MRLGSAVVCGVALVALAGCSSTKDGAEAGKVAPAVGAPVTADPFGTFRQRTGVAAFVAAFRTTFPDLADGRSDEAIASDVTHVCLDDLRDPTTGRPAPDGEAAALRRIPSRFERNGITPDTVSARLILALARGTACSRVRVIEEW
;
A
#
# COMPACT_ATOMS: atom_id res chain seq x y z
N MET A 1 29.66 31.27 19.61
CA MET A 1 29.43 30.03 20.37
C MET A 1 28.02 30.06 20.92
N ARG A 2 27.11 29.27 20.37
CA ARG A 2 25.75 29.09 20.90
C ARG A 2 25.62 27.61 21.27
N LEU A 3 25.84 27.30 22.54
CA LEU A 3 25.39 26.06 23.14
C LEU A 3 23.90 26.21 23.40
N GLY A 4 23.08 25.34 22.81
CA GLY A 4 21.64 25.29 22.98
C GLY A 4 21.19 23.87 23.29
N SER A 5 21.03 23.62 24.59
CA SER A 5 20.39 22.53 25.32
C SER A 5 19.68 21.39 24.57
N ALA A 6 20.08 20.17 24.94
CA ALA A 6 19.27 18.97 24.82
C ALA A 6 18.07 19.02 25.80
N VAL A 7 16.87 18.67 25.31
CA VAL A 7 15.70 18.41 26.15
C VAL A 7 15.31 16.95 25.94
N VAL A 8 15.47 16.19 27.03
CA VAL A 8 15.03 14.81 27.24
C VAL A 8 13.60 14.84 27.81
N CYS A 9 12.90 13.72 27.61
CA CYS A 9 11.67 13.25 28.28
C CYS A 9 10.32 13.69 27.69
N GLY A 10 9.49 12.68 27.43
CA GLY A 10 8.04 12.83 27.44
C GLY A 10 7.30 11.87 26.52
N VAL A 11 7.37 10.56 26.75
CA VAL A 11 6.34 9.64 26.23
C VAL A 11 5.07 9.96 27.02
N ALA A 12 4.22 10.81 26.46
CA ALA A 12 2.89 11.07 26.98
C ALA A 12 1.96 9.97 26.48
N LEU A 13 1.60 9.06 27.40
CA LEU A 13 0.44 8.18 27.30
C LEU A 13 -0.81 9.03 27.03
N VAL A 14 -1.32 9.01 25.80
CA VAL A 14 -2.61 9.60 25.48
C VAL A 14 -3.70 8.66 25.99
N ALA A 15 -4.28 9.04 27.12
CA ALA A 15 -5.48 8.42 27.67
C ALA A 15 -6.66 8.63 26.70
N LEU A 16 -7.22 7.54 26.19
CA LEU A 16 -8.50 7.53 25.50
C LEU A 16 -9.60 7.85 26.53
N ALA A 17 -10.01 9.11 26.56
CA ALA A 17 -11.24 9.54 27.19
C ALA A 17 -12.42 9.00 26.37
N GLY A 18 -12.96 7.85 26.79
CA GLY A 18 -14.26 7.37 26.34
C GLY A 18 -15.37 8.25 26.92
N CYS A 19 -16.08 8.96 26.05
CA CYS A 19 -17.33 9.61 26.39
C CYS A 19 -18.46 8.77 25.78
N SER A 20 -19.04 7.88 26.58
CA SER A 20 -20.30 7.21 26.25
C SER A 20 -21.23 7.32 27.45
N SER A 21 -22.28 8.12 27.25
CA SER A 21 -23.34 8.38 28.21
C SER A 21 -23.97 7.09 28.74
N THR A 22 -23.98 6.95 30.06
CA THR A 22 -24.64 5.90 30.82
C THR A 22 -26.16 6.06 30.75
N LYS A 23 -26.88 4.97 30.44
CA LYS A 23 -28.19 4.66 31.04
C LYS A 23 -28.35 3.15 31.20
N ASP A 24 -28.40 2.76 32.48
CA ASP A 24 -29.18 1.68 33.11
C ASP A 24 -28.90 0.22 32.74
N GLY A 25 -28.51 -0.58 33.75
CA GLY A 25 -28.68 -2.03 33.73
C GLY A 25 -27.55 -2.80 34.42
N ALA A 26 -27.83 -3.34 35.59
CA ALA A 26 -26.95 -4.17 36.40
C ALA A 26 -26.48 -5.45 35.69
N GLU A 27 -25.29 -5.93 36.04
CA GLU A 27 -25.01 -7.26 36.63
C GLU A 27 -23.55 -7.66 36.39
N ALA A 28 -22.99 -8.35 37.38
CA ALA A 28 -21.59 -8.71 37.49
C ALA A 28 -21.13 -9.67 36.39
N GLY A 29 -20.00 -9.34 35.76
CA GLY A 29 -19.32 -10.23 34.82
C GLY A 29 -18.11 -9.51 34.25
N LYS A 30 -16.97 -9.63 34.94
CA LYS A 30 -15.68 -9.12 34.47
C LYS A 30 -15.23 -9.97 33.29
N VAL A 31 -15.81 -9.74 32.11
CA VAL A 31 -15.33 -10.32 30.86
C VAL A 31 -14.06 -9.56 30.50
N ALA A 32 -12.92 -10.24 30.58
CA ALA A 32 -11.66 -9.72 30.06
C ALA A 32 -11.87 -9.23 28.63
N PRO A 33 -11.25 -8.11 28.20
CA PRO A 33 -11.37 -7.67 26.82
C PRO A 33 -10.98 -8.85 25.94
N ALA A 34 -11.90 -9.25 25.05
CA ALA A 34 -11.61 -10.26 24.05
C ALA A 34 -10.32 -9.82 23.36
N VAL A 35 -9.24 -10.55 23.60
CA VAL A 35 -7.98 -10.38 22.88
C VAL A 35 -8.38 -10.56 21.42
N GLY A 36 -8.42 -9.44 20.69
CA GLY A 36 -8.89 -9.40 19.32
C GLY A 36 -8.22 -10.53 18.57
N ALA A 37 -9.02 -11.34 17.86
CA ALA A 37 -8.50 -12.42 17.04
C ALA A 37 -7.26 -11.93 16.28
N PRO A 38 -6.18 -12.72 16.20
CA PRO A 38 -4.98 -12.31 15.48
C PRO A 38 -5.42 -11.90 14.08
N VAL A 39 -5.28 -10.61 13.76
CA VAL A 39 -5.56 -10.10 12.43
C VAL A 39 -4.52 -10.77 11.54
N THR A 40 -4.95 -11.81 10.82
CA THR A 40 -4.13 -12.40 9.75
C THR A 40 -3.79 -11.25 8.82
N ALA A 41 -2.51 -10.88 8.78
CA ALA A 41 -2.04 -9.79 7.95
C ALA A 41 -2.43 -10.09 6.51
N ASP A 42 -3.24 -9.22 5.92
CA ASP A 42 -3.60 -9.29 4.51
C ASP A 42 -2.31 -9.17 3.68
N PRO A 43 -1.92 -10.19 2.89
CA PRO A 43 -0.71 -10.16 2.08
C PRO A 43 -0.69 -8.97 1.11
N PHE A 44 -1.87 -8.56 0.63
CA PHE A 44 -2.01 -7.41 -0.25
C PHE A 44 -1.71 -6.11 0.49
N GLY A 45 -2.36 -5.87 1.64
CA GLY A 45 -2.08 -4.75 2.52
C GLY A 45 -0.61 -4.67 2.95
N THR A 46 0.01 -5.81 3.24
CA THR A 46 1.44 -5.88 3.59
C THR A 46 2.34 -5.49 2.41
N PHE A 47 2.00 -5.93 1.20
CA PHE A 47 2.76 -5.55 -0.01
C PHE A 47 2.63 -4.06 -0.30
N ARG A 48 1.41 -3.51 -0.19
CA ARG A 48 1.12 -2.10 -0.50
C ARG A 48 1.93 -1.13 0.35
N GLN A 49 2.31 -1.51 1.56
CA GLN A 49 3.13 -0.71 2.48
C GLN A 49 4.64 -0.69 2.15
N ARG A 50 5.09 -1.42 1.12
CA ARG A 50 6.51 -1.45 0.75
C ARG A 50 6.99 -0.10 0.23
N THR A 51 8.23 0.26 0.55
CA THR A 51 8.89 1.48 0.03
C THR A 51 8.89 1.54 -1.49
N GLY A 52 9.02 0.39 -2.18
CA GLY A 52 8.94 0.33 -3.64
C GLY A 52 7.58 0.78 -4.20
N VAL A 53 6.49 0.57 -3.46
CA VAL A 53 5.14 1.04 -3.84
C VAL A 53 5.05 2.56 -3.66
N ALA A 54 5.56 3.10 -2.56
CA ALA A 54 5.62 4.56 -2.37
C ALA A 54 6.49 5.23 -3.46
N ALA A 55 7.60 4.62 -3.85
CA ALA A 55 8.44 5.07 -4.95
C ALA A 55 7.70 5.05 -6.29
N PHE A 56 6.91 4.00 -6.55
CA PHE A 56 6.03 3.95 -7.72
C PHE A 56 5.03 5.11 -7.72
N VAL A 57 4.32 5.34 -6.59
CA VAL A 57 3.31 6.40 -6.49
C VAL A 57 3.92 7.78 -6.79
N ALA A 58 5.07 8.08 -6.19
CA ALA A 58 5.77 9.34 -6.44
C ALA A 58 6.14 9.51 -7.91
N ALA A 59 6.76 8.50 -8.52
CA ALA A 59 7.15 8.55 -9.93
C ALA A 59 5.94 8.59 -10.87
N PHE A 60 4.87 7.85 -10.56
CA PHE A 60 3.63 7.84 -11.34
C PHE A 60 3.01 9.24 -11.39
N ARG A 61 2.94 9.95 -10.26
CA ARG A 61 2.43 11.33 -10.19
C ARG A 61 3.26 12.29 -11.04
N THR A 62 4.58 12.11 -11.05
CA THR A 62 5.48 12.95 -11.85
C THR A 62 5.36 12.66 -13.34
N THR A 63 5.25 11.38 -13.73
CA THR A 63 5.23 10.97 -15.14
C THR A 63 3.84 11.09 -15.78
N PHE A 64 2.77 10.89 -15.00
CA PHE A 64 1.39 10.87 -15.47
C PHE A 64 0.48 11.77 -14.61
N PRO A 65 0.70 13.09 -14.57
CA PRO A 65 -0.05 14.00 -13.71
C PRO A 65 -1.56 13.93 -13.97
N ASP A 66 -1.99 13.85 -15.24
CA ASP A 66 -3.41 13.78 -15.61
C ASP A 66 -4.08 12.47 -15.15
N LEU A 67 -3.35 11.35 -15.19
CA LEU A 67 -3.85 10.07 -14.69
C LEU A 67 -3.84 10.00 -13.16
N ALA A 68 -3.03 10.82 -12.50
CA ALA A 68 -2.93 10.90 -11.05
C ALA A 68 -3.89 11.93 -10.42
N ASP A 69 -4.51 12.78 -11.24
CA ASP A 69 -5.33 13.90 -10.77
C ASP A 69 -6.55 13.43 -9.96
N GLY A 70 -6.72 14.02 -8.78
CA GLY A 70 -7.75 13.67 -7.81
C GLY A 70 -7.68 12.25 -7.25
N ARG A 71 -6.59 11.50 -7.48
CA ARG A 71 -6.39 10.17 -6.91
C ARG A 71 -5.65 10.26 -5.58
N SER A 72 -6.01 9.41 -4.62
CA SER A 72 -5.20 9.21 -3.41
C SER A 72 -3.98 8.35 -3.70
N ASP A 73 -2.93 8.51 -2.89
CA ASP A 73 -1.74 7.64 -2.96
C ASP A 73 -2.12 6.18 -2.73
N GLU A 74 -3.04 5.92 -1.81
CA GLU A 74 -3.57 4.59 -1.51
C GLU A 74 -4.21 3.94 -2.74
N ALA A 75 -4.96 4.71 -3.55
CA ALA A 75 -5.58 4.19 -4.76
C ALA A 75 -4.55 3.82 -5.83
N ILE A 76 -3.54 4.67 -6.04
CA ILE A 76 -2.44 4.39 -6.99
C ILE A 76 -1.61 3.18 -6.51
N ALA A 77 -1.35 3.11 -5.20
CA ALA A 77 -0.65 2.02 -4.55
C ALA A 77 -1.41 0.69 -4.68
N SER A 78 -2.74 0.71 -4.58
CA SER A 78 -3.59 -0.47 -4.76
C SER A 78 -3.49 -1.01 -6.18
N ASP A 79 -3.60 -0.15 -7.20
CA ASP A 79 -3.56 -0.60 -8.60
C ASP A 79 -2.23 -1.20 -8.98
N VAL A 80 -1.11 -0.58 -8.56
CA VAL A 80 0.21 -1.18 -8.83
C VAL A 80 0.41 -2.48 -8.05
N THR A 81 -0.17 -2.61 -6.85
CA THR A 81 -0.11 -3.86 -6.09
C THR A 81 -0.82 -4.99 -6.85
N HIS A 82 -1.99 -4.72 -7.44
CA HIS A 82 -2.66 -5.70 -8.31
C HIS A 82 -1.82 -6.05 -9.54
N VAL A 83 -1.15 -5.07 -10.18
CA VAL A 83 -0.23 -5.37 -11.29
C VAL A 83 0.89 -6.33 -10.83
N CYS A 84 1.47 -6.11 -9.66
CA CYS A 84 2.57 -6.93 -9.17
C CYS A 84 2.15 -8.33 -8.68
N LEU A 85 0.99 -8.45 -8.06
CA LEU A 85 0.53 -9.69 -7.40
C LEU A 85 -0.42 -10.52 -8.25
N ASP A 86 -1.33 -9.89 -8.99
CA ASP A 86 -2.37 -10.60 -9.74
C ASP A 86 -1.98 -10.79 -11.21
N ASP A 87 -1.31 -9.80 -11.79
CA ASP A 87 -1.03 -9.80 -13.23
C ASP A 87 0.33 -10.42 -13.53
N LEU A 88 1.38 -10.06 -12.77
CA LEU A 88 2.75 -10.52 -13.01
C LEU A 88 3.12 -11.84 -12.30
N ARG A 89 2.31 -12.30 -11.36
CA ARG A 89 2.58 -13.51 -10.57
C ARG A 89 1.41 -14.46 -10.62
N ASP A 90 1.72 -15.74 -10.54
CA ASP A 90 0.72 -16.77 -10.30
C ASP A 90 0.28 -16.67 -8.83
N PRO A 91 -1.03 -16.53 -8.54
CA PRO A 91 -1.52 -16.32 -7.19
C PRO A 91 -1.39 -17.56 -6.29
N THR A 92 -1.24 -18.75 -6.89
CA THR A 92 -1.12 -20.02 -6.15
C THR A 92 0.32 -20.26 -5.71
N THR A 93 1.28 -19.88 -6.54
CA THR A 93 2.71 -20.21 -6.35
C THR A 93 3.57 -18.99 -6.03
N GLY A 94 3.06 -17.78 -6.24
CA GLY A 94 3.80 -16.53 -6.12
C GLY A 94 4.93 -16.35 -7.14
N ARG A 95 5.09 -17.29 -8.09
CA ARG A 95 6.13 -17.25 -9.13
C ARG A 95 5.72 -16.32 -10.28
N PRO A 96 6.66 -15.82 -11.10
CA PRO A 96 6.31 -15.07 -12.30
C PRO A 96 5.34 -15.85 -13.18
N ALA A 97 4.25 -15.22 -13.61
CA ALA A 97 3.29 -15.82 -14.52
C ALA A 97 3.86 -15.85 -15.96
N PRO A 98 3.77 -16.97 -16.71
CA PRO A 98 4.31 -17.07 -18.07
C PRO A 98 3.82 -15.96 -19.02
N ASP A 99 2.53 -15.60 -18.93
CA ASP A 99 1.91 -14.55 -19.75
C ASP A 99 1.67 -13.26 -18.95
N GLY A 100 2.37 -13.08 -17.83
CA GLY A 100 2.04 -12.01 -16.87
C GLY A 100 2.21 -10.60 -17.44
N GLU A 101 3.20 -10.41 -18.33
CA GLU A 101 3.38 -9.14 -19.03
C GLU A 101 2.18 -8.81 -19.93
N ALA A 102 1.76 -9.78 -20.75
CA ALA A 102 0.61 -9.59 -21.63
C ALA A 102 -0.67 -9.39 -20.81
N ALA A 103 -0.83 -10.09 -19.68
CA ALA A 103 -1.94 -9.88 -18.77
C ALA A 103 -1.95 -8.47 -18.16
N ALA A 104 -0.81 -7.99 -17.67
CA ALA A 104 -0.66 -6.64 -17.13
C ALA A 104 -0.96 -5.58 -18.19
N LEU A 105 -0.38 -5.69 -19.39
CA LEU A 105 -0.60 -4.71 -20.47
C LEU A 105 -2.08 -4.64 -20.93
N ARG A 106 -2.82 -5.75 -20.85
CA ARG A 106 -4.28 -5.73 -21.12
C ARG A 106 -5.10 -5.06 -20.03
N ARG A 107 -4.64 -5.08 -18.77
CA ARG A 107 -5.41 -4.61 -17.60
C ARG A 107 -5.00 -3.22 -17.12
N ILE A 108 -3.77 -2.79 -17.38
CA ILE A 108 -3.28 -1.45 -17.02
C ILE A 108 -4.18 -0.32 -17.55
N PRO A 109 -4.67 -0.35 -18.81
CA PRO A 109 -5.54 0.70 -19.32
C PRO A 109 -6.78 0.94 -18.44
N SER A 110 -7.51 -0.11 -18.07
CA SER A 110 -8.71 0.05 -17.23
C SER A 110 -8.38 0.31 -15.76
N ARG A 111 -7.28 -0.23 -15.23
CA ARG A 111 -6.86 0.03 -13.84
C ARG A 111 -6.45 1.48 -13.63
N PHE A 112 -5.74 2.07 -14.58
CA PHE A 112 -5.19 3.43 -14.46
C PHE A 112 -6.01 4.49 -15.21
N GLU A 113 -7.15 4.13 -15.78
CA GLU A 113 -8.08 5.09 -16.37
C GLU A 113 -8.51 6.11 -15.32
N ARG A 114 -8.46 7.39 -15.70
CA ARG A 114 -8.94 8.46 -14.84
C ARG A 114 -9.50 9.62 -15.65
N ASN A 115 -10.62 10.18 -15.21
CA ASN A 115 -11.23 11.37 -15.81
C ASN A 115 -11.46 11.24 -17.33
N GLY A 116 -11.79 10.03 -17.82
CA GLY A 116 -11.98 9.74 -19.25
C GLY A 116 -10.68 9.59 -20.04
N ILE A 117 -9.52 9.59 -19.38
CA ILE A 117 -8.21 9.36 -19.98
C ILE A 117 -7.82 7.91 -19.71
N THR A 118 -7.83 7.10 -20.76
CA THR A 118 -7.32 5.72 -20.72
C THR A 118 -5.86 5.72 -21.18
N PRO A 119 -4.92 5.10 -20.42
CA PRO A 119 -3.56 4.89 -20.89
C PRO A 119 -3.54 4.17 -22.24
N ASP A 120 -2.89 4.79 -23.23
CA ASP A 120 -2.63 4.14 -24.51
C ASP A 120 -1.56 3.04 -24.38
N THR A 121 -1.26 2.36 -25.49
CA THR A 121 -0.27 1.27 -25.51
C THR A 121 1.11 1.71 -25.01
N VAL A 122 1.53 2.95 -25.28
CA VAL A 122 2.84 3.47 -24.87
C VAL A 122 2.85 3.76 -23.38
N SER A 123 1.81 4.45 -22.90
CA SER A 123 1.62 4.79 -21.49
C SER A 123 1.49 3.53 -20.64
N ALA A 124 0.75 2.52 -21.10
CA ALA A 124 0.60 1.25 -20.41
C ALA A 124 1.95 0.52 -20.24
N ARG A 125 2.80 0.54 -21.29
CA ARG A 125 4.16 -0.03 -21.21
C ARG A 125 5.05 0.75 -20.25
N LEU A 126 4.97 2.08 -20.24
CA LEU A 126 5.73 2.92 -19.31
C LEU A 126 5.29 2.70 -17.87
N ILE A 127 3.99 2.59 -17.60
CA ILE A 127 3.43 2.24 -16.29
C ILE A 127 3.97 0.88 -15.84
N LEU A 128 3.95 -0.13 -16.72
CA LEU A 128 4.48 -1.46 -16.41
C LEU A 128 5.98 -1.45 -16.13
N ALA A 129 6.76 -0.70 -16.93
CA ALA A 129 8.20 -0.55 -16.73
C ALA A 129 8.50 0.13 -15.39
N LEU A 130 7.75 1.19 -15.05
CA LEU A 130 7.88 1.87 -13.77
C LEU A 130 7.53 0.93 -12.61
N ALA A 131 6.42 0.19 -12.70
CA ALA A 131 6.01 -0.78 -11.69
C ALA A 131 7.10 -1.84 -11.46
N ARG A 132 7.70 -2.38 -12.52
CA ARG A 132 8.80 -3.35 -12.44
C ARG A 132 10.09 -2.77 -11.85
N GLY A 133 10.43 -1.54 -12.22
CA GLY A 133 11.61 -0.83 -11.71
C GLY A 133 11.47 -0.38 -10.26
N THR A 134 10.25 -0.40 -9.71
CA THR A 134 9.93 0.04 -8.35
C THR A 134 9.21 -1.07 -7.58
N ALA A 135 7.88 -1.02 -7.53
CA ALA A 135 7.00 -1.83 -6.68
C ALA A 135 7.14 -3.36 -6.86
N CYS A 136 7.25 -3.86 -8.09
CA CYS A 136 7.19 -5.30 -8.37
C CYS A 136 8.54 -6.01 -8.23
N SER A 137 9.63 -5.25 -8.06
CA SER A 137 10.95 -5.81 -7.83
C SER A 137 10.98 -6.56 -6.49
N ARG A 138 11.69 -7.70 -6.45
CA ARG A 138 11.90 -8.39 -5.17
C ARG A 138 12.76 -7.47 -4.31
N VAL A 139 12.33 -7.21 -3.08
CA VAL A 139 13.24 -6.80 -2.01
C VAL A 139 14.36 -7.83 -2.02
N ARG A 140 15.56 -7.45 -2.48
CA ARG A 140 16.73 -8.28 -2.25
C ARG A 140 16.89 -8.32 -0.75
N VAL A 141 16.52 -9.44 -0.12
CA VAL A 141 17.07 -9.76 1.18
C VAL A 141 18.57 -9.74 0.94
N ILE A 142 19.25 -8.79 1.55
CA ILE A 142 20.71 -8.80 1.58
C ILE A 142 21.02 -10.05 2.40
N GLU A 143 21.32 -11.17 1.72
CA GLU A 143 22.01 -12.28 2.35
C GLU A 143 23.42 -11.76 2.64
N GLU A 144 23.57 -11.10 3.79
CA GLU A 144 24.88 -10.91 4.40
C GLU A 144 25.36 -12.29 4.85
N TRP A 145 26.23 -12.86 4.02
CA TRP A 145 27.35 -13.77 4.29
C TRP A 145 27.40 -14.49 5.64
#